data_AF-A0A8W8HU03-F1
#
_entry.id   AF-A0A8W8HU03-F1
#
_cell.length_a   1.000
_cell.length_b   1.000
_cell.length_c   1.000
_cell.angle_alpha   90.00
_cell.angle_beta   90.00
_cell.angle_gamma   90.00
#
_symmetry.space_group_name_H-M   'P 1'
#
loop_
_entity.id
_entity.type
_entity.pdbx_description
1 polymer ?
#
loop_
_entity_poly.entity_id
_entity_poly.type
_entity_poly.pdbx_seq_one_letter_code
_entity_poly.pdbx_strand_id
1 'polypeptide(L)'
;PYIQQFLMNLLKAAFPHLNEPQIKIFIEGLFSFDQDIAAFKEHLRDFLVQIREFAGEDNQDLFLEEREQAIKQAQEEKRKIQMSVPGILGPHEIQEDMQD
;
A
#
# COMPACT_ATOMS: atom_id res chain seq x y z
N PRO A 1 -26.66 -11.95 1.79
CA PRO A 1 -26.47 -11.24 0.49
C PRO A 1 -25.69 -12.11 -0.51
N TYR A 2 -26.14 -12.11 -1.77
CA TYR A 2 -25.64 -13.00 -2.85
C TYR A 2 -24.14 -12.85 -3.11
N ILE A 3 -23.62 -11.62 -3.11
CA ILE A 3 -22.22 -11.32 -3.45
C ILE A 3 -21.25 -11.97 -2.44
N GLN A 4 -21.52 -11.89 -1.13
CA GLN A 4 -20.66 -12.50 -0.12
C GLN A 4 -20.57 -14.03 -0.28
N GLN A 5 -21.69 -14.69 -0.58
CA GLN A 5 -21.74 -16.13 -0.81
C GLN A 5 -21.02 -16.53 -2.10
N PHE A 6 -21.17 -15.73 -3.15
CA PHE A 6 -20.45 -15.94 -4.40
C PHE A 6 -18.93 -15.81 -4.21
N LEU A 7 -18.47 -14.74 -3.55
CA LEU A 7 -17.05 -14.52 -3.24
C LEU A 7 -16.48 -15.64 -2.37
N MET A 8 -17.24 -16.10 -1.36
CA MET A 8 -16.85 -17.23 -0.52
C MET A 8 -16.59 -18.49 -1.36
N ASN A 9 -17.52 -18.85 -2.24
CA ASN A 9 -17.39 -20.03 -3.09
C ASN A 9 -16.25 -19.89 -4.10
N LEU A 10 -16.06 -18.69 -4.68
CA LEU A 10 -14.99 -18.41 -5.62
C LEU A 10 -13.61 -18.56 -4.96
N LEU A 11 -13.41 -17.93 -3.80
CA LEU A 11 -12.12 -17.94 -3.09
C LEU A 11 -11.78 -19.33 -2.55
N LYS A 12 -12.77 -20.09 -2.05
CA LYS A 12 -12.59 -21.49 -1.65
C LYS A 12 -12.15 -22.38 -2.82
N ALA A 13 -12.70 -22.15 -4.01
CA ALA A 13 -12.36 -22.93 -5.20
C ALA A 13 -10.99 -22.56 -5.77
N ALA A 14 -10.64 -21.26 -5.78
CA ALA A 14 -9.36 -20.77 -6.31
C ALA A 14 -8.19 -21.06 -5.36
N PHE A 15 -8.42 -20.99 -4.05
CA PHE A 15 -7.39 -21.12 -3.02
C PHE A 15 -7.81 -22.16 -1.98
N PRO A 16 -7.75 -23.47 -2.30
CA PRO A 16 -8.23 -24.54 -1.42
C PRO A 16 -7.45 -24.67 -0.10
N HIS A 17 -6.30 -24.01 0.01
CA HIS A 17 -5.47 -23.95 1.21
C HIS A 17 -5.91 -22.85 2.19
N LEU A 18 -6.78 -21.93 1.78
CA LEU A 18 -7.31 -20.89 2.66
C LEU A 18 -8.37 -21.45 3.59
N ASN A 19 -8.30 -21.06 4.86
CA ASN A 19 -9.31 -21.44 5.84
C ASN A 19 -10.58 -20.63 5.64
N GLU A 20 -11.72 -21.30 5.72
CA GLU A 20 -13.06 -20.70 5.65
C GLU A 20 -13.26 -19.46 6.56
N PRO A 21 -12.80 -19.43 7.83
CA PRO A 21 -12.85 -18.21 8.64
C PRO A 21 -11.99 -17.06 8.10
N GLN A 22 -10.83 -17.33 7.47
CA GLN A 22 -9.99 -16.28 6.88
C GLN A 22 -10.69 -15.63 5.68
N ILE A 23 -11.28 -16.44 4.81
CA ILE A 23 -12.06 -15.97 3.66
C ILE A 23 -13.23 -15.11 4.14
N LYS A 24 -13.90 -15.52 5.23
CA LYS A 24 -15.00 -14.74 5.81
C LYS A 24 -14.54 -13.37 6.29
N ILE A 25 -13.46 -13.30 7.07
CA ILE A 25 -12.89 -12.05 7.57
C ILE A 25 -12.47 -11.14 6.41
N PHE A 26 -11.84 -11.71 5.39
CA PHE A 26 -11.45 -10.96 4.19
C PHE A 26 -12.67 -10.31 3.52
N ILE A 27 -13.71 -11.10 3.25
CA ILE A 27 -14.94 -10.61 2.63
C ILE A 27 -15.63 -9.56 3.50
N GLU A 28 -15.71 -9.76 4.83
CA GLU A 28 -16.26 -8.75 5.74
C GLU A 28 -15.48 -7.43 5.66
N GLY A 29 -14.14 -7.49 5.67
CA GLY A 29 -13.28 -6.30 5.52
C GLY A 29 -13.48 -5.56 4.20
N LEU A 30 -13.75 -6.25 3.08
CA LEU A 30 -14.05 -5.59 1.80
C LEU A 30 -15.29 -4.67 1.88
N PHE A 31 -16.28 -5.03 2.70
CA PHE A 31 -17.47 -4.20 2.91
C PHE A 31 -17.30 -3.21 4.07
N SER A 32 -16.40 -3.48 5.03
CA SER A 32 -16.14 -2.57 6.15
C SER A 32 -15.23 -1.40 5.78
N PHE A 33 -14.35 -1.57 4.81
CA PHE A 33 -13.42 -0.54 4.34
C PHE A 33 -13.88 0.15 3.04
N ASP A 34 -15.15 0.01 2.63
CA ASP A 34 -15.65 0.52 1.34
C ASP A 34 -15.55 2.05 1.19
N GLN A 35 -15.47 2.78 2.31
CA GLN A 35 -15.35 4.24 2.33
C GLN A 35 -13.93 4.75 2.59
N ASP A 36 -12.98 3.87 2.93
CA ASP A 36 -11.59 4.22 3.19
C ASP A 36 -10.68 3.49 2.20
N ILE A 37 -10.30 4.20 1.13
CA ILE A 37 -9.45 3.66 0.06
C ILE A 37 -8.10 3.19 0.60
N ALA A 38 -7.51 3.88 1.58
CA ALA A 38 -6.22 3.51 2.12
C ALA A 38 -6.31 2.19 2.88
N ALA A 39 -7.28 2.08 3.79
CA ALA A 39 -7.53 0.85 4.55
C ALA A 39 -7.95 -0.32 3.63
N PHE A 40 -8.73 -0.04 2.58
CA PHE A 40 -9.12 -1.06 1.60
C PHE A 40 -7.92 -1.58 0.80
N LYS A 41 -7.01 -0.70 0.36
CA LYS A 41 -5.76 -1.10 -0.33
C LYS A 41 -4.85 -1.90 0.59
N GLU A 42 -4.73 -1.53 1.86
CA GLU A 42 -3.95 -2.26 2.86
C GLU A 42 -4.55 -3.66 3.11
N HIS A 43 -5.87 -3.74 3.34
CA HIS A 43 -6.56 -5.01 3.56
C HIS A 43 -6.46 -5.96 2.35
N LEU A 44 -6.55 -5.44 1.13
CA LEU A 44 -6.29 -6.22 -0.09
C LEU A 44 -4.85 -6.69 -0.18
N ARG A 45 -3.89 -5.81 0.17
CA ARG A 45 -2.47 -6.14 0.15
C ARG A 45 -2.15 -7.29 1.09
N ASP A 46 -2.59 -7.21 2.35
CA ASP A 46 -2.39 -8.26 3.35
C ASP A 46 -2.94 -9.60 2.87
N PHE A 47 -4.13 -9.60 2.28
CA PHE A 47 -4.71 -10.82 1.70
C PHE A 47 -3.87 -11.38 0.55
N LEU A 48 -3.35 -10.52 -0.34
CA LEU A 48 -2.48 -10.94 -1.44
C LEU A 48 -1.15 -11.52 -0.96
N VAL A 49 -0.55 -10.96 0.10
CA VAL A 49 0.65 -11.54 0.75
C VAL A 49 0.32 -12.93 1.29
N GLN A 50 -0.77 -13.05 2.05
CA GLN A 50 -1.17 -14.28 2.71
C GLN A 50 -1.36 -15.44 1.71
N ILE A 51 -1.93 -15.18 0.52
CA ILE A 51 -2.07 -16.22 -0.52
C ILE A 51 -0.76 -16.49 -1.26
N ARG A 52 0.14 -15.51 -1.39
CA ARG A 52 1.43 -15.65 -2.10
C ARG A 52 2.51 -16.34 -1.27
N GLU A 53 2.53 -16.16 0.04
CA GLU A 53 3.42 -16.90 0.94
C GLU A 53 3.22 -18.42 0.78
N PHE A 54 2.02 -18.85 0.40
CA PHE A 54 1.72 -20.25 0.09
C PHE A 54 2.14 -20.68 -1.33
N ALA A 55 2.27 -19.73 -2.26
CA ALA A 55 2.68 -19.97 -3.65
C ALA A 55 4.21 -19.93 -3.86
N GLY A 56 4.98 -19.45 -2.88
CA GLY A 56 6.44 -19.44 -2.91
C GLY A 56 7.08 -18.39 -3.81
N GLU A 57 6.35 -17.33 -4.18
CA GLU A 57 6.84 -16.21 -5.02
C GLU A 57 7.20 -14.97 -4.17
N ASP A 58 8.32 -14.33 -4.49
CA ASP A 58 8.84 -13.12 -3.84
C ASP A 58 7.85 -11.93 -3.85
N ASN A 59 7.58 -11.35 -2.67
CA ASN A 59 6.65 -10.23 -2.43
C ASN A 59 7.21 -8.83 -2.83
N GLN A 60 8.26 -8.77 -3.64
CA GLN A 60 8.99 -7.52 -3.95
C GLN A 60 8.11 -6.46 -4.65
N ASP A 61 7.14 -6.88 -5.47
CA ASP A 61 6.30 -5.98 -6.27
C ASP A 61 5.26 -5.23 -5.42
N LEU A 62 4.82 -5.84 -4.33
CA LEU A 62 3.66 -5.37 -3.58
C LEU A 62 3.93 -4.12 -2.74
N PHE A 63 5.19 -3.86 -2.39
CA PHE A 63 5.62 -2.75 -1.53
C PHE A 63 6.20 -1.54 -2.29
N LEU A 64 6.19 -1.58 -3.64
CA LEU A 64 6.79 -0.53 -4.46
C LEU A 64 6.16 0.84 -4.21
N GLU A 65 4.82 0.91 -4.13
CA GLU A 65 4.08 2.16 -3.97
C GLU A 65 4.33 2.82 -2.59
N GLU A 66 4.34 2.02 -1.51
CA GLU A 66 4.63 2.53 -0.16
C GLU A 66 6.09 2.98 -0.02
N ARG A 67 7.02 2.22 -0.63
CA ARG A 67 8.44 2.57 -0.62
C ARG A 67 8.68 3.88 -1.37
N GLU A 68 8.00 4.10 -2.50
CA GLU A 68 8.11 5.34 -3.27
C GLU A 68 7.59 6.54 -2.46
N GLN A 69 6.44 6.40 -1.78
CA GLN A 69 5.91 7.45 -0.91
C GLN A 69 6.84 7.77 0.27
N ALA A 70 7.40 6.75 0.93
CA ALA A 70 8.34 6.94 2.03
C ALA A 70 9.62 7.67 1.59
N ILE A 71 10.16 7.34 0.40
CA ILE A 71 11.32 8.03 -0.16
C ILE A 71 10.97 9.50 -0.44
N LYS A 72 9.80 9.77 -1.02
CA LYS A 72 9.36 11.13 -1.33
C LYS A 72 9.19 11.99 -0.08
N GLN A 73 8.58 11.44 0.98
CA GLN A 73 8.43 12.14 2.26
C GLN A 73 9.80 12.45 2.90
N ALA A 74 10.70 11.47 2.94
CA ALA A 74 12.04 11.66 3.50
C ALA A 74 12.86 12.72 2.74
N GLN A 75 12.69 12.82 1.41
CA GLN A 75 13.31 13.89 0.60
C GLN A 75 12.71 15.26 0.90
N GLU A 76 11.40 15.35 1.08
CA GLU A 76 10.71 16.59 1.37
C GLU A 76 11.08 17.14 2.76
N GLU A 77 11.18 16.26 3.77
CA GLU A 77 11.66 16.62 5.11
C GLU A 77 13.12 17.08 5.08
N LYS A 78 14.00 16.36 4.37
CA LYS A 78 15.40 16.79 4.19
C LYS A 78 15.49 18.17 3.53
N ARG A 79 14.64 18.46 2.54
CA ARG A 79 14.56 19.80 1.92
C ARG A 79 14.10 20.87 2.91
N LYS A 80 13.04 20.61 3.69
CA LYS A 80 12.56 21.55 4.72
C LYS A 80 13.62 21.88 5.76
N ILE A 81 14.39 20.88 6.19
CA ILE A 81 15.51 21.08 7.13
C ILE A 81 16.61 21.94 6.50
N GLN A 82 17.01 21.66 5.26
CA GLN A 82 18.04 22.43 4.57
C GLN A 82 17.64 23.90 4.32
N MET A 83 16.36 24.16 4.00
CA MET A 83 15.83 25.53 3.87
C MET A 83 15.77 26.29 5.20
N SER A 84 15.67 25.58 6.33
CA SER A 84 15.54 26.19 7.67
C SER A 84 16.89 26.56 8.30
N VAL A 85 18.02 26.12 7.72
CA VAL A 85 19.36 26.42 8.22
C VAL A 85 20.00 27.49 7.33
N PRO A 86 20.14 28.75 7.82
CA PRO A 86 20.77 29.82 7.06
C PRO A 86 22.23 29.46 6.73
N GLY A 87 22.58 29.42 5.44
CA GLY A 87 23.94 29.18 4.95
C GLY A 87 24.27 27.77 4.45
N ILE A 88 23.31 26.83 4.45
CA ILE A 88 23.50 25.47 3.89
C ILE A 88 23.16 25.38 2.40
N LEU A 89 22.26 26.22 1.88
CA LEU A 89 21.95 26.29 0.44
C LEU A 89 22.95 27.17 -0.30
N GLY A 90 23.64 26.60 -1.29
CA GLY A 90 24.55 27.36 -2.14
C GLY A 90 23.80 28.33 -3.07
N PRO A 91 24.35 29.51 -3.39
CA PRO A 91 23.69 30.54 -4.21
C PRO A 91 23.30 30.10 -5.64
N HIS A 92 23.77 28.93 -6.09
CA HIS A 92 23.41 28.33 -7.37
C HIS A 92 22.15 27.45 -7.32
N GLU A 93 21.71 26.97 -6.15
CA GLU A 93 20.48 26.17 -6.00
C GLU A 93 19.22 27.04 -5.83
N ILE A 94 19.38 28.32 -5.52
CA ILE A 94 18.28 29.29 -5.36
C ILE A 94 17.74 29.77 -6.72
N GLN A 95 18.51 29.61 -7.81
CA GLN A 95 18.12 30.10 -9.14
C GLN A 95 17.19 29.17 -9.93
N GLU A 96 17.11 27.88 -9.57
CA GLU A 96 16.12 26.99 -10.18
C GLU A 96 14.69 27.23 -9.66
N ASP A 97 14.50 28.07 -8.64
CA ASP A 97 13.21 28.32 -7.96
C ASP A 97 12.46 29.58 -8.46
N MET A 98 12.96 30.28 -9.49
CA MET A 98 12.25 31.43 -10.10
C MET A 98 11.85 31.21 -11.57
N GLN A 99 11.98 30.00 -12.10
CA GLN A 99 11.53 29.65 -13.45
C GLN A 99 10.66 28.38 -13.45
N ASP A 100 9.50 28.44 -12.79
CA ASP A 100 8.23 27.84 -13.24
C ASP A 100 7.05 28.63 -12.66
#